data_AF-A0A7W2EK54-F1
#
_entry.id   AF-A0A7W2EK54-F1
#
_cell.length_a   1.000
_cell.length_b   1.000
_cell.length_c   1.000
_cell.angle_alpha   90.00
_cell.angle_beta   90.00
_cell.angle_gamma   90.00
#
_symmetry.space_group_name_H-M   'P 1'
#
loop_
_entity.id
_entity.type
_entity.pdbx_description
1 polymer ?
#
loop_
_entity_poly.entity_id
_entity_poly.type
_entity_poly.pdbx_seq_one_letter_code
_entity_poly.pdbx_strand_id
1 'polypeptide(L)'
;MHSRPRWHLPLAVLSLALALAACGGGGGGGNGGASGNPPASSSNLPAEPGAPALTGNAALDGFNWINFRRAQLGVAVLSRNSMLETAAQGHADYQRLNNTVTHIQTPGLPGFTGATLADRLANAGYVLVRPYAYGEIISATNSTSGFVLAEELVTAIYHRFVMFEPVFKEMGTGAALTSGGYSYFTCDMAANNGNGMGLGGGRAVGYPVNGQTNVPTSFLSNNETPDPVPDLNEVGYPISMHADITATMTVQSFTVRPHGGTPLATRLLSHATDAETPTSAAAIVPLAVLQSGTTYDVAFSGAVDGVPLSRSWSFTTR
;
A
#
# COMPACT_ATOMS: atom_id res chain seq x y z
N MET A 1 27.90 -9.94 -49.02
CA MET A 1 26.74 -9.67 -48.16
C MET A 1 27.03 -10.29 -46.80
N HIS A 2 27.44 -9.49 -45.80
CA HIS A 2 27.76 -9.97 -44.46
C HIS A 2 26.54 -9.79 -43.55
N SER A 3 25.93 -10.90 -43.13
CA SER A 3 24.86 -10.92 -42.13
C SER A 3 25.45 -10.63 -40.74
N ARG A 4 24.94 -9.61 -40.06
CA ARG A 4 25.26 -9.34 -38.65
C ARG A 4 24.46 -10.29 -37.75
N PRO A 5 25.06 -10.86 -36.69
CA PRO A 5 24.33 -11.67 -35.74
C PRO A 5 23.45 -10.77 -34.87
N ARG A 6 22.15 -11.09 -34.79
CA ARG A 6 21.22 -10.46 -33.84
C ARG A 6 21.52 -11.00 -32.45
N TRP A 7 22.03 -10.15 -31.58
CA TRP A 7 22.13 -10.44 -30.15
C TRP A 7 20.73 -10.35 -29.57
N HIS A 8 20.14 -11.51 -29.30
CA HIS A 8 18.95 -11.60 -28.45
C HIS A 8 19.45 -11.53 -27.00
N LEU A 9 19.28 -10.37 -26.34
CA LEU A 9 19.35 -10.36 -24.89
C LEU A 9 18.20 -11.23 -24.36
N PRO A 10 18.46 -12.23 -23.51
CA PRO A 10 17.39 -12.96 -22.87
C PRO A 10 16.63 -11.98 -21.97
N LEU A 11 15.33 -11.78 -22.21
CA LEU A 11 14.45 -11.20 -21.21
C LEU A 11 14.56 -12.10 -19.98
N ALA A 12 15.20 -11.60 -18.92
CA ALA A 12 15.17 -12.26 -17.62
C ALA A 12 13.70 -12.30 -17.18
N VAL A 13 13.11 -13.50 -17.18
CA VAL A 13 11.75 -13.74 -16.70
C VAL A 13 11.81 -13.69 -15.17
N LEU A 14 11.64 -12.49 -14.63
CA LEU A 14 11.68 -12.22 -13.19
C LEU A 14 10.34 -12.66 -12.56
N SER A 15 10.41 -13.25 -11.39
CA SER A 15 9.24 -13.52 -10.55
C SER A 15 9.50 -12.82 -9.23
N LEU A 16 8.70 -11.82 -8.92
CA LEU A 16 8.88 -10.99 -7.73
C LEU A 16 7.70 -11.19 -6.79
N ALA A 17 8.02 -11.51 -5.54
CA ALA A 17 7.09 -11.29 -4.45
C ALA A 17 7.35 -9.88 -3.92
N LEU A 18 6.32 -9.02 -3.91
CA LEU A 18 6.32 -7.83 -3.04
C LEU A 18 5.88 -8.30 -1.66
N ALA A 19 6.80 -8.97 -0.96
CA ALA A 19 6.63 -9.29 0.44
C ALA A 19 7.27 -8.16 1.25
N LEU A 20 6.65 -6.98 1.24
CA LEU A 20 6.94 -6.01 2.30
C LEU A 20 6.25 -6.55 3.54
N ALA A 21 7.02 -6.88 4.56
CA ALA A 21 6.47 -7.40 5.81
C ALA A 21 5.90 -6.25 6.66
N ALA A 22 5.14 -5.34 6.02
CA ALA A 22 4.55 -4.17 6.63
C ALA A 22 3.27 -4.59 7.35
N CYS A 23 3.19 -4.53 8.68
CA CYS A 23 1.92 -4.73 9.38
C CYS A 23 1.37 -3.41 9.93
N GLY A 24 0.10 -3.14 9.64
CA GLY A 24 -0.65 -2.00 10.16
C GLY A 24 -1.42 -2.38 11.43
N GLY A 25 -1.07 -1.87 12.61
CA GLY A 25 -1.74 -2.28 13.85
C GLY A 25 -1.78 -1.23 14.95
N GLY A 26 -2.99 -0.76 15.30
CA GLY A 26 -3.23 -0.03 16.54
C GLY A 26 -3.35 -1.00 17.72
N GLY A 27 -2.39 -0.96 18.65
CA GLY A 27 -2.23 -1.93 19.73
C GLY A 27 -3.45 -2.09 20.65
N GLY A 28 -3.96 -3.32 20.76
CA GLY A 28 -4.93 -3.73 21.77
C GLY A 28 -4.24 -4.36 22.98
N GLY A 29 -3.76 -3.53 23.92
CA GLY A 29 -3.17 -3.98 25.18
C GLY A 29 -3.79 -3.26 26.37
N GLY A 30 -4.64 -3.94 27.14
CA GLY A 30 -5.22 -3.39 28.37
C GLY A 30 -4.35 -3.63 29.59
N ASN A 31 -3.87 -2.57 30.25
CA ASN A 31 -4.06 -2.37 31.69
C ASN A 31 -3.81 -0.90 32.10
N GLY A 32 -4.59 -0.40 33.06
CA GLY A 32 -4.89 1.01 33.27
C GLY A 32 -3.76 1.97 33.67
N GLY A 33 -3.90 3.20 33.16
CA GLY A 33 -3.18 4.42 33.56
C GLY A 33 -3.77 5.59 32.76
N ALA A 34 -4.32 6.58 33.45
CA ALA A 34 -5.01 7.71 32.81
C ALA A 34 -4.03 8.56 31.96
N SER A 35 -4.27 8.59 30.65
CA SER A 35 -3.70 9.59 29.73
C SER A 35 -4.64 9.75 28.54
N GLY A 36 -4.89 11.00 28.15
CA GLY A 36 -6.06 11.45 27.38
C GLY A 36 -6.43 10.62 26.14
N ASN A 37 -7.74 10.54 25.91
CA ASN A 37 -8.32 9.94 24.72
C ASN A 37 -7.63 10.48 23.45
N PRO A 38 -7.08 9.61 22.57
CA PRO A 38 -6.79 10.02 21.20
C PRO A 38 -8.11 10.45 20.54
N PRO A 39 -8.10 11.43 19.61
CA PRO A 39 -9.30 11.82 18.89
C PRO A 39 -9.87 10.57 18.22
N ALA A 40 -11.17 10.34 18.41
CA ALA A 40 -11.88 9.24 17.80
C ALA A 40 -11.64 9.26 16.28
N SER A 41 -11.07 8.18 15.74
CA SER A 41 -11.10 7.90 14.31
C SER A 41 -12.57 7.95 13.89
N SER A 42 -12.95 8.94 13.09
CA SER A 42 -14.31 9.03 12.58
C SER A 42 -14.64 7.72 11.86
N SER A 43 -15.74 7.08 12.23
CA SER A 43 -16.19 5.81 11.64
C SER A 43 -16.44 5.88 10.14
N ASN A 44 -16.51 7.10 9.58
CA ASN A 44 -16.65 7.36 8.16
C ASN A 44 -15.52 8.27 7.68
N LEU A 45 -14.96 7.94 6.51
CA LEU A 45 -14.08 8.84 5.75
C LEU A 45 -14.91 10.01 5.19
N PRO A 46 -14.28 11.17 4.94
CA PRO A 46 -14.93 12.25 4.21
C PRO A 46 -15.47 11.75 2.88
N ALA A 47 -16.64 12.23 2.48
CA ALA A 47 -17.20 11.92 1.17
C ALA A 47 -16.30 12.50 0.07
N GLU A 48 -15.90 11.67 -0.88
CA GLU A 48 -15.12 12.07 -2.05
C GLU A 48 -15.90 11.85 -3.35
N PRO A 49 -15.78 12.75 -4.34
CA PRO A 49 -16.41 12.54 -5.65
C PRO A 49 -15.98 11.20 -6.29
N GLY A 50 -16.97 10.42 -6.71
CA GLY A 50 -16.75 9.11 -7.33
C GLY A 50 -16.43 7.97 -6.35
N ALA A 51 -16.41 8.23 -5.04
CA ALA A 51 -16.24 7.18 -4.04
C ALA A 51 -17.40 6.16 -4.09
N PRO A 52 -17.13 4.86 -3.89
CA PRO A 52 -18.16 3.84 -3.84
C PRO A 52 -19.08 4.02 -2.63
N ALA A 53 -20.30 3.48 -2.71
CA ALA A 53 -21.19 3.40 -1.55
C ALA A 53 -20.77 2.26 -0.62
N LEU A 54 -20.91 2.46 0.69
CA LEU A 54 -20.74 1.39 1.68
C LEU A 54 -21.80 0.31 1.48
N THR A 55 -21.36 -0.94 1.49
CA THR A 55 -22.22 -2.14 1.41
C THR A 55 -22.52 -2.74 2.77
N GLY A 56 -21.73 -2.37 3.80
CA GLY A 56 -21.81 -2.96 5.14
C GLY A 56 -21.04 -4.26 5.28
N ASN A 57 -20.34 -4.69 4.22
CA ASN A 57 -19.40 -5.80 4.25
C ASN A 57 -17.99 -5.24 4.16
N ALA A 58 -17.23 -5.30 5.27
CA ALA A 58 -15.90 -4.71 5.36
C ALA A 58 -14.92 -5.21 4.29
N ALA A 59 -14.98 -6.50 3.91
CA ALA A 59 -14.11 -7.05 2.86
C ALA A 59 -14.45 -6.45 1.49
N LEU A 60 -15.74 -6.42 1.13
CA LEU A 60 -16.20 -5.84 -0.14
C LEU A 60 -15.99 -4.33 -0.20
N ASP A 61 -16.22 -3.64 0.91
CA ASP A 61 -16.01 -2.20 1.03
C ASP A 61 -14.51 -1.87 0.88
N GLY A 62 -13.62 -2.65 1.50
CA GLY A 62 -12.18 -2.51 1.30
C GLY A 62 -11.75 -2.78 -0.14
N PHE A 63 -12.27 -3.82 -0.80
CA PHE A 63 -12.03 -4.09 -2.22
C PHE A 63 -12.42 -2.88 -3.10
N ASN A 64 -13.62 -2.36 -2.89
CA ASN A 64 -14.14 -1.22 -3.65
C ASN A 64 -13.30 0.04 -3.42
N TRP A 65 -12.89 0.29 -2.18
CA TRP A 65 -12.08 1.45 -1.81
C TRP A 65 -10.66 1.40 -2.41
N ILE A 66 -10.01 0.23 -2.37
CA ILE A 66 -8.70 0.01 -3.01
C ILE A 66 -8.79 0.31 -4.51
N ASN A 67 -9.79 -0.24 -5.20
CA ASN A 67 -9.98 0.02 -6.63
C ASN A 67 -10.32 1.48 -6.93
N PHE A 68 -11.07 2.16 -6.06
CA PHE A 68 -11.32 3.59 -6.16
C PHE A 68 -10.01 4.40 -6.12
N ARG A 69 -9.13 4.12 -5.14
CA ARG A 69 -7.82 4.78 -5.03
C ARG A 69 -6.89 4.44 -6.21
N ARG A 70 -6.88 3.18 -6.67
CA ARG A 70 -6.13 2.75 -7.87
C ARG A 70 -6.60 3.49 -9.13
N ALA A 71 -7.90 3.64 -9.31
CA ALA A 71 -8.48 4.40 -10.43
C ALA A 71 -8.11 5.89 -10.36
N GLN A 72 -8.18 6.51 -9.17
CA GLN A 72 -7.73 7.90 -8.99
C GLN A 72 -6.26 8.10 -9.37
N LEU A 73 -5.38 7.14 -9.02
CA LEU A 73 -3.96 7.16 -9.36
C LEU A 73 -3.67 6.93 -10.85
N GLY A 74 -4.65 6.40 -11.60
CA GLY A 74 -4.48 6.06 -13.01
C GLY A 74 -3.74 4.73 -13.23
N VAL A 75 -3.72 3.84 -12.24
CA VAL A 75 -3.29 2.44 -12.40
C VAL A 75 -4.50 1.53 -12.63
N ALA A 76 -4.28 0.36 -13.21
CA ALA A 76 -5.37 -0.58 -13.52
C ALA A 76 -6.12 -0.97 -12.24
N VAL A 77 -7.46 -0.92 -12.28
CA VAL A 77 -8.30 -1.55 -11.26
C VAL A 77 -8.19 -3.06 -11.36
N LEU A 78 -8.26 -3.73 -10.22
CA LEU A 78 -8.05 -5.17 -10.09
C LEU A 78 -9.38 -5.92 -10.17
N SER A 79 -9.38 -7.05 -10.89
CA SER A 79 -10.51 -7.96 -10.92
C SER A 79 -10.59 -8.78 -9.63
N ARG A 80 -11.81 -9.07 -9.19
CA ARG A 80 -12.06 -9.95 -8.04
C ARG A 80 -11.66 -11.39 -8.35
N ASN A 81 -10.91 -12.05 -7.47
CA ASN A 81 -10.56 -13.47 -7.60
C ASN A 81 -10.93 -14.24 -6.33
N SER A 82 -11.82 -15.24 -6.45
CA SER A 82 -12.36 -15.98 -5.29
C SER A 82 -11.34 -16.84 -4.55
N MET A 83 -10.26 -17.27 -5.21
CA MET A 83 -9.18 -18.02 -4.54
C MET A 83 -8.33 -17.07 -3.68
N LEU A 84 -8.04 -15.86 -4.17
CA LEU A 84 -7.39 -14.82 -3.37
C LEU A 84 -8.28 -14.41 -2.18
N GLU A 85 -9.60 -14.29 -2.38
CA GLU A 85 -10.53 -13.99 -1.29
C GLU A 85 -10.55 -15.10 -0.23
N THR A 86 -10.48 -16.35 -0.65
CA THR A 86 -10.41 -17.50 0.26
C THR A 86 -9.15 -17.44 1.12
N ALA A 87 -8.00 -17.13 0.50
CA ALA A 87 -6.73 -16.95 1.23
C ALA A 87 -6.78 -15.77 2.21
N ALA A 88 -7.22 -14.60 1.73
CA ALA A 88 -7.31 -13.37 2.52
C ALA A 88 -8.29 -13.53 3.70
N GLN A 89 -9.47 -14.13 3.47
CA GLN A 89 -10.44 -14.38 4.54
C GLN A 89 -9.90 -15.36 5.57
N GLY A 90 -9.29 -16.47 5.12
CA GLY A 90 -8.65 -17.43 6.03
C GLY A 90 -7.55 -16.78 6.88
N HIS A 91 -6.79 -15.84 6.31
CA HIS A 91 -5.76 -15.13 7.05
C HIS A 91 -6.32 -14.10 8.05
N ALA A 92 -7.36 -13.34 7.68
CA ALA A 92 -8.05 -12.45 8.60
C ALA A 92 -8.64 -13.23 9.79
N ASP A 93 -9.24 -14.39 9.54
CA ASP A 93 -9.76 -15.27 10.59
C ASP A 93 -8.65 -15.85 11.47
N TYR A 94 -7.51 -16.26 10.89
CA TYR A 94 -6.34 -16.68 11.66
C TYR A 94 -5.85 -15.57 12.60
N GLN A 95 -5.70 -14.35 12.09
CA GLN A 95 -5.24 -13.20 12.88
C GLN A 95 -6.19 -12.91 14.04
N ARG A 96 -7.50 -12.95 13.78
CA ARG A 96 -8.55 -12.80 14.81
C ARG A 96 -8.52 -13.90 15.86
N LEU A 97 -8.42 -15.17 15.45
CA LEU A 97 -8.42 -16.32 16.36
C LEU A 97 -7.19 -16.34 17.27
N ASN A 98 -6.07 -15.76 16.82
CA ASN A 98 -4.80 -15.76 17.53
C ASN A 98 -4.43 -14.39 18.12
N ASN A 99 -5.32 -13.40 18.03
CA ASN A 99 -5.13 -12.04 18.52
C ASN A 99 -3.76 -11.45 18.15
N THR A 100 -3.44 -11.48 16.86
CA THR A 100 -2.13 -11.10 16.33
C THR A 100 -2.26 -10.41 14.98
N VAL A 101 -1.34 -9.49 14.68
CA VAL A 101 -1.21 -8.85 13.36
C VAL A 101 0.12 -9.30 12.76
N THR A 102 0.07 -10.14 11.72
CA THR A 102 1.26 -10.80 11.16
C THR A 102 0.99 -11.28 9.75
N HIS A 103 2.00 -11.22 8.88
CA HIS A 103 1.99 -11.85 7.56
C HIS A 103 2.27 -13.36 7.58
N ILE A 104 2.79 -13.86 8.71
CA ILE A 104 3.24 -15.24 8.87
C ILE A 104 2.30 -15.97 9.82
N GLN A 105 1.82 -17.14 9.40
CA GLN A 105 1.08 -18.06 10.25
C GLN A 105 2.00 -19.13 10.85
N THR A 106 1.68 -19.53 12.08
CA THR A 106 2.40 -20.57 12.81
C THR A 106 1.63 -21.89 12.68
N PRO A 107 2.26 -22.97 12.15
CA PRO A 107 1.62 -24.28 12.07
C PRO A 107 1.08 -24.76 13.43
N GLY A 108 -0.13 -25.32 13.42
CA GLY A 108 -0.79 -25.86 14.61
C GLY A 108 -1.63 -24.85 15.40
N LEU A 109 -1.58 -23.56 15.08
CA LEU A 109 -2.50 -22.57 15.66
C LEU A 109 -3.89 -22.61 15.00
N PRO A 110 -4.97 -22.25 15.73
CA PRO A 110 -6.32 -22.21 15.18
C PRO A 110 -6.42 -21.35 13.91
N GLY A 111 -7.16 -21.85 12.92
CA GLY A 111 -7.34 -21.17 11.63
C GLY A 111 -6.12 -21.21 10.69
N PHE A 112 -5.09 -22.01 11.00
CA PHE A 112 -3.92 -22.14 10.12
C PHE A 112 -4.31 -22.64 8.72
N THR A 113 -3.98 -21.85 7.70
CA THR A 113 -4.18 -22.15 6.28
C THR A 113 -2.88 -22.19 5.49
N GLY A 114 -1.75 -21.71 6.04
CA GLY A 114 -0.45 -21.72 5.39
C GLY A 114 0.51 -20.72 6.00
N ALA A 115 1.79 -21.07 6.16
CA ALA A 115 2.75 -20.25 6.88
C ALA A 115 3.05 -18.93 6.18
N THR A 116 3.35 -18.98 4.87
CA THR A 116 3.60 -17.79 4.04
C THR A 116 2.37 -17.46 3.20
N LEU A 117 2.32 -16.25 2.63
CA LEU A 117 1.31 -15.87 1.64
C LEU A 117 1.22 -16.90 0.50
N ALA A 118 2.35 -17.31 -0.06
CA ALA A 118 2.37 -18.30 -1.15
C ALA A 118 1.75 -19.64 -0.73
N ASP A 119 2.00 -20.11 0.50
CA ASP A 119 1.38 -21.34 1.02
C ASP A 119 -0.14 -21.19 1.15
N ARG A 120 -0.60 -20.03 1.65
CA ARG A 120 -2.04 -19.72 1.78
C ARG A 120 -2.72 -19.64 0.42
N LEU A 121 -2.10 -18.99 -0.55
CA LEU A 121 -2.59 -18.94 -1.94
C LEU A 121 -2.70 -20.35 -2.53
N ALA A 122 -1.65 -21.17 -2.38
CA ALA A 122 -1.64 -22.54 -2.88
C ALA A 122 -2.75 -23.40 -2.24
N ASN A 123 -2.94 -23.29 -0.92
CA ASN A 123 -3.99 -24.03 -0.20
C ASN A 123 -5.41 -23.54 -0.51
N ALA A 124 -5.56 -22.28 -0.93
CA ALA A 124 -6.79 -21.75 -1.49
C ALA A 124 -7.02 -22.14 -2.97
N GLY A 125 -6.12 -22.91 -3.57
CA GLY A 125 -6.18 -23.36 -4.96
C GLY A 125 -5.61 -22.39 -5.98
N TYR A 126 -5.04 -21.26 -5.56
CA TYR A 126 -4.42 -20.28 -6.45
C TYR A 126 -2.99 -20.69 -6.83
N VAL A 127 -2.86 -21.33 -7.99
CA VAL A 127 -1.56 -21.82 -8.49
C VAL A 127 -0.81 -20.69 -9.19
N LEU A 128 0.35 -20.31 -8.66
CA LEU A 128 1.25 -19.33 -9.27
C LEU A 128 2.01 -19.92 -10.47
N VAL A 129 1.78 -19.35 -11.65
CA VAL A 129 2.38 -19.70 -12.94
C VAL A 129 3.20 -18.53 -13.44
N ARG A 130 4.48 -18.78 -13.73
CA ARG A 130 5.43 -17.73 -14.12
C ARG A 130 5.11 -17.15 -15.51
N PRO A 131 5.44 -15.87 -15.75
CA PRO A 131 5.84 -14.88 -14.74
C PRO A 131 4.65 -14.48 -13.86
N TYR A 132 4.93 -14.20 -12.59
CA TYR A 132 3.94 -13.73 -11.63
C TYR A 132 4.51 -12.63 -10.73
N ALA A 133 3.61 -11.85 -10.17
CA ALA A 133 3.83 -10.99 -9.01
C ALA A 133 2.71 -11.21 -8.00
N TYR A 134 3.02 -11.13 -6.72
CA TYR A 134 2.00 -11.18 -5.66
C TYR A 134 2.45 -10.40 -4.43
N GLY A 135 1.49 -9.94 -3.63
CA GLY A 135 1.73 -9.20 -2.40
C GLY A 135 0.49 -9.20 -1.51
N GLU A 136 0.68 -8.86 -0.23
CA GLU A 136 -0.37 -8.81 0.78
C GLU A 136 -0.23 -7.53 1.58
N ILE A 137 -1.37 -6.96 1.96
CA ILE A 137 -1.47 -5.86 2.92
C ILE A 137 -2.47 -6.24 4.00
N ILE A 138 -2.13 -5.92 5.26
CA ILE A 138 -2.96 -6.26 6.42
C ILE A 138 -3.12 -5.06 7.35
N SER A 139 -4.35 -4.82 7.82
CA SER A 139 -4.63 -3.84 8.85
C SER A 139 -5.44 -4.43 9.99
N ALA A 140 -5.23 -3.89 11.19
CA ALA A 140 -6.08 -4.17 12.34
C ALA A 140 -6.34 -2.92 13.18
N THR A 141 -7.63 -2.59 13.38
CA THR A 141 -8.06 -1.34 14.00
C THR A 141 -9.42 -1.49 14.70
N ASN A 142 -9.77 -0.51 15.55
CA ASN A 142 -11.07 -0.42 16.24
C ASN A 142 -12.19 0.14 15.34
N SER A 143 -12.06 0.00 14.03
CA SER A 143 -13.07 0.42 13.04
C SER A 143 -13.65 -0.80 12.33
N THR A 144 -14.95 -0.78 12.11
CA THR A 144 -15.66 -1.81 11.32
C THR A 144 -15.87 -1.39 9.87
N SER A 145 -15.46 -0.18 9.49
CA SER A 145 -15.61 0.35 8.14
C SER A 145 -14.52 -0.17 7.22
N GLY A 146 -14.90 -0.90 6.17
CA GLY A 146 -13.97 -1.39 5.14
C GLY A 146 -13.21 -0.27 4.43
N PHE A 147 -13.82 0.90 4.29
CA PHE A 147 -13.15 2.08 3.72
C PHE A 147 -12.02 2.56 4.61
N VAL A 148 -12.26 2.66 5.93
CA VAL A 148 -11.22 3.06 6.89
C VAL A 148 -10.09 2.03 6.91
N LEU A 149 -10.43 0.73 6.96
CA LEU A 149 -9.47 -0.37 6.95
C LEU A 149 -8.53 -0.32 5.74
N ALA A 150 -9.06 0.02 4.57
CA ALA A 150 -8.28 0.17 3.34
C ALA A 150 -7.50 1.50 3.28
N GLU A 151 -8.09 2.61 3.72
CA GLU A 151 -7.44 3.93 3.66
C GLU A 151 -6.26 4.06 4.62
N GLU A 152 -6.32 3.40 5.78
CA GLU A 152 -5.16 3.31 6.69
C GLU A 152 -3.96 2.64 6.00
N LEU A 153 -4.21 1.65 5.14
CA LEU A 153 -3.17 0.99 4.34
C LEU A 153 -2.69 1.82 3.14
N VAL A 154 -3.52 2.73 2.64
CA VAL A 154 -3.04 3.79 1.73
C VAL A 154 -2.12 4.73 2.50
N THR A 155 -2.42 5.03 3.77
CA THR A 155 -1.62 5.98 4.56
C THR A 155 -0.25 5.41 4.95
N ALA A 156 -0.21 4.13 5.33
CA ALA A 156 1.00 3.38 5.64
C ALA A 156 1.86 3.14 4.37
N ILE A 157 3.10 3.64 4.37
CA ILE A 157 3.86 3.88 3.13
C ILE A 157 4.33 2.60 2.45
N TYR A 158 4.69 1.58 3.23
CA TYR A 158 5.11 0.30 2.69
C TYR A 158 3.92 -0.46 2.09
N HIS A 159 2.79 -0.46 2.79
CA HIS A 159 1.55 -1.04 2.26
C HIS A 159 1.08 -0.32 0.99
N ARG A 160 1.24 1.01 0.91
CA ARG A 160 0.91 1.78 -0.29
C ARG A 160 1.70 1.32 -1.52
N PHE A 161 2.98 0.98 -1.37
CA PHE A 161 3.79 0.47 -2.49
C PHE A 161 3.20 -0.82 -3.06
N VAL A 162 2.73 -1.72 -2.20
CA VAL A 162 2.05 -2.95 -2.63
C VAL A 162 0.68 -2.61 -3.26
N MET A 163 -0.13 -1.79 -2.59
CA MET A 163 -1.49 -1.45 -3.04
C MET A 163 -1.52 -0.80 -4.42
N PHE A 164 -0.51 0.00 -4.76
CA PHE A 164 -0.43 0.74 -6.02
C PHE A 164 0.52 0.13 -7.05
N GLU A 165 1.03 -1.09 -6.82
CA GLU A 165 1.80 -1.82 -7.81
C GLU A 165 1.02 -1.90 -9.15
N PRO A 166 1.54 -1.29 -10.24
CA PRO A 166 0.79 -1.20 -11.48
C PRO A 166 0.58 -2.53 -12.22
N VAL A 167 1.45 -3.53 -12.02
CA VAL A 167 1.34 -4.78 -12.78
C VAL A 167 0.31 -5.76 -12.23
N PHE A 168 -0.23 -5.56 -11.04
CA PHE A 168 -1.29 -6.42 -10.52
C PHE A 168 -2.53 -6.41 -11.42
N LYS A 169 -3.20 -7.57 -11.51
CA LYS A 169 -4.41 -7.79 -12.32
C LYS A 169 -5.63 -8.12 -11.47
N GLU A 170 -5.40 -8.73 -10.32
CA GLU A 170 -6.43 -9.34 -9.50
C GLU A 170 -6.16 -9.13 -8.02
N MET A 171 -7.23 -9.10 -7.24
CA MET A 171 -7.16 -9.07 -5.78
C MET A 171 -8.32 -9.83 -5.13
N GLY A 172 -8.10 -10.23 -3.89
CA GLY A 172 -9.12 -10.76 -3.01
C GLY A 172 -8.97 -10.15 -1.61
N THR A 173 -10.09 -9.83 -0.98
CA THR A 173 -10.13 -9.24 0.35
C THR A 173 -10.85 -10.14 1.33
N GLY A 174 -10.41 -10.10 2.59
CA GLY A 174 -11.01 -10.80 3.72
C GLY A 174 -11.09 -9.90 4.93
N ALA A 175 -12.12 -10.07 5.75
CA ALA A 175 -12.28 -9.33 6.98
C ALA A 175 -12.84 -10.20 8.10
N ALA A 176 -12.32 -10.00 9.30
CA ALA A 176 -12.73 -10.75 10.49
C ALA A 176 -12.92 -9.79 11.67
N LEU A 177 -14.13 -9.77 12.22
CA LEU A 177 -14.51 -8.86 13.30
C LEU A 177 -14.57 -9.60 14.63
N THR A 178 -14.01 -8.98 15.67
CA THR A 178 -14.25 -9.39 17.06
C THR A 178 -15.60 -8.85 17.55
N SER A 179 -16.16 -9.44 18.60
CA SER A 179 -17.38 -8.92 19.25
C SER A 179 -17.22 -7.50 19.82
N GLY A 180 -15.97 -7.07 20.08
CA GLY A 180 -15.64 -5.73 20.57
C GLY A 180 -15.49 -4.66 19.49
N GLY A 181 -15.70 -4.99 18.21
CA GLY A 181 -15.57 -4.04 17.10
C GLY A 181 -14.14 -3.83 16.59
N TYR A 182 -13.19 -4.65 17.05
CA TYR A 182 -11.84 -4.72 16.46
C TYR A 182 -11.87 -5.58 15.20
N SER A 183 -11.41 -5.03 14.08
CA SER A 183 -11.43 -5.68 12.78
C SER A 183 -10.02 -6.03 12.32
N TYR A 184 -9.87 -7.21 11.73
CA TYR A 184 -8.71 -7.65 10.97
C TYR A 184 -9.08 -7.64 9.49
N PHE A 185 -8.29 -6.98 8.65
CA PHE A 185 -8.48 -6.91 7.22
C PHE A 185 -7.23 -7.42 6.50
N THR A 186 -7.44 -8.17 5.42
CA THR A 186 -6.38 -8.69 4.56
C THR A 186 -6.77 -8.47 3.11
N CYS A 187 -5.82 -8.01 2.31
CA CYS A 187 -5.97 -7.93 0.86
C CYS A 187 -4.76 -8.59 0.20
N ASP A 188 -5.04 -9.63 -0.57
CA ASP A 188 -4.07 -10.34 -1.40
C ASP A 188 -4.20 -9.86 -2.83
N MET A 189 -3.09 -9.46 -3.43
CA MET A 189 -3.03 -8.96 -4.81
C MET A 189 -2.06 -9.79 -5.62
N ALA A 190 -2.38 -9.98 -6.90
CA ALA A 190 -1.52 -10.75 -7.79
C ALA A 190 -1.60 -10.32 -9.26
N ALA A 191 -0.57 -10.71 -9.99
CA ALA A 191 -0.58 -10.92 -11.42
C ALA A 191 -0.04 -12.32 -11.67
N ASN A 192 -0.79 -13.15 -12.38
CA ASN A 192 -0.43 -14.55 -12.57
C ASN A 192 -0.54 -14.97 -14.03
N ASN A 193 0.32 -15.88 -14.49
CA ASN A 193 0.43 -16.25 -15.91
C ASN A 193 0.64 -15.01 -16.81
N GLY A 194 1.59 -14.15 -16.43
CA GLY A 194 1.82 -12.86 -17.06
C GLY A 194 1.53 -11.68 -16.12
N ASN A 195 2.43 -10.70 -16.13
CA ASN A 195 2.17 -9.40 -15.51
C ASN A 195 1.00 -8.68 -16.20
N GLY A 196 0.33 -7.78 -15.48
CA GLY A 196 -0.60 -6.83 -16.06
C GLY A 196 0.10 -5.85 -16.99
N MET A 197 -0.70 -4.98 -17.63
CA MET A 197 -0.17 -4.01 -18.60
C MET A 197 0.87 -3.05 -18.00
N GLY A 198 0.76 -2.76 -16.70
CA GLY A 198 1.59 -1.77 -16.03
C GLY A 198 1.41 -0.37 -16.62
N LEU A 199 2.35 0.51 -16.31
CA LEU A 199 2.49 1.84 -16.86
C LEU A 199 3.32 1.81 -18.16
N GLY A 200 4.26 0.87 -18.26
CA GLY A 200 5.29 0.77 -19.29
C GLY A 200 6.60 1.44 -18.87
N GLY A 201 7.70 1.06 -19.53
CA GLY A 201 9.05 1.52 -19.21
C GLY A 201 9.21 3.04 -19.22
N GLY A 202 10.00 3.56 -18.28
CA GLY A 202 10.26 5.00 -18.14
C GLY A 202 9.09 5.82 -17.56
N ARG A 203 8.02 5.18 -17.09
CA ARG A 203 6.83 5.85 -16.55
C ARG A 203 6.67 5.56 -15.07
N ALA A 204 6.08 6.52 -14.36
CA ALA A 204 5.67 6.39 -12.97
C ALA A 204 4.43 7.24 -12.70
N VAL A 205 3.74 7.00 -11.60
CA VAL A 205 2.61 7.78 -11.09
C VAL A 205 2.89 8.24 -9.67
N GLY A 206 2.27 9.35 -9.24
CA GLY A 206 2.49 9.95 -7.92
C GLY A 206 1.22 9.96 -7.08
N TYR A 207 1.36 9.69 -5.79
CA TYR A 207 0.28 9.74 -4.79
C TYR A 207 0.69 10.60 -3.57
N PRO A 208 -0.15 11.49 -3.01
CA PRO A 208 -1.49 11.87 -3.47
C PRO A 208 -1.52 12.34 -4.93
N VAL A 209 -2.65 12.14 -5.60
CA VAL A 209 -2.77 12.46 -7.03
C VAL A 209 -2.87 13.97 -7.25
N ASN A 210 -2.58 14.44 -8.47
CA ASN A 210 -2.66 15.86 -8.79
C ASN A 210 -4.08 16.40 -8.56
N GLY A 211 -4.21 17.45 -7.76
CA GLY A 211 -5.48 18.06 -7.38
C GLY A 211 -6.28 17.26 -6.34
N GLN A 212 -5.72 16.20 -5.73
CA GLN A 212 -6.42 15.46 -4.68
C GLN A 212 -6.72 16.38 -3.50
N THR A 213 -7.97 16.37 -3.04
CA THR A 213 -8.40 17.07 -1.83
C THR A 213 -8.63 16.07 -0.70
N ASN A 214 -8.93 16.58 0.50
CA ASN A 214 -9.22 15.77 1.69
C ASN A 214 -8.08 14.83 2.13
N VAL A 215 -6.84 15.12 1.72
CA VAL A 215 -5.68 14.31 2.12
C VAL A 215 -5.48 14.44 3.63
N PRO A 216 -5.27 13.35 4.39
CA PRO A 216 -4.95 13.45 5.80
C PRO A 216 -3.71 14.30 6.05
N THR A 217 -3.62 14.91 7.21
CA THR A 217 -2.49 15.78 7.58
C THR A 217 -1.30 14.98 8.11
N SER A 218 -1.56 13.83 8.74
CA SER A 218 -0.56 13.03 9.43
C SER A 218 -0.62 11.54 9.11
N PHE A 219 0.45 10.87 9.51
CA PHE A 219 0.64 9.43 9.53
C PHE A 219 1.31 9.05 10.86
N LEU A 220 0.80 8.01 11.52
CA LEU A 220 1.40 7.44 12.73
C LEU A 220 2.36 6.32 12.33
N SER A 221 3.63 6.67 12.21
CA SER A 221 4.70 5.81 11.68
C SER A 221 4.85 4.50 12.46
N ASN A 222 4.70 4.56 13.79
CA ASN A 222 4.83 3.37 14.65
C ASN A 222 3.72 2.34 14.46
N ASN A 223 2.64 2.70 13.76
CA ASN A 223 1.56 1.75 13.43
C ASN A 223 1.92 0.89 12.21
N GLU A 224 3.02 1.18 11.51
CA GLU A 224 3.58 0.36 10.45
C GLU A 224 4.84 -0.35 10.96
N THR A 225 4.97 -1.64 10.70
CA THR A 225 6.19 -2.40 11.04
C THR A 225 6.69 -3.13 9.81
N PRO A 226 7.91 -2.90 9.30
CA PRO A 226 8.94 -2.02 9.88
C PRO A 226 8.50 -0.55 9.92
N ASP A 227 9.04 0.20 10.88
CA ASP A 227 8.71 1.61 11.07
C ASP A 227 9.47 2.47 10.04
N PRO A 228 8.78 3.18 9.12
CA PRO A 228 9.45 3.99 8.10
C PRO A 228 10.15 5.24 8.67
N VAL A 229 9.81 5.66 9.89
CA VAL A 229 10.39 6.82 10.59
C VAL A 229 10.65 6.46 12.08
N PRO A 230 11.66 5.60 12.38
CA PRO A 230 11.84 4.95 13.68
C PRO A 230 12.08 5.86 14.90
N ASP A 231 12.25 7.17 14.70
CA ASP A 231 12.48 8.16 15.76
C ASP A 231 11.29 9.11 15.98
N LEU A 232 10.25 9.04 15.14
CA LEU A 232 9.12 9.96 15.15
C LEU A 232 7.81 9.24 14.81
N ASN A 233 6.91 9.16 15.80
CA ASN A 233 5.61 8.52 15.59
C ASN A 233 4.70 9.37 14.69
N GLU A 234 4.28 10.55 15.13
CA GLU A 234 3.37 11.37 14.35
C GLU A 234 4.14 12.28 13.38
N VAL A 235 4.02 11.97 12.09
CA VAL A 235 4.68 12.65 10.97
C VAL A 235 3.65 13.14 9.96
N GLY A 236 4.07 13.93 8.98
CA GLY A 236 3.19 14.39 7.91
C GLY A 236 2.81 13.26 6.96
N TYR A 237 1.71 13.44 6.22
CA TYR A 237 1.24 12.45 5.26
C TYR A 237 2.29 12.12 4.18
N PRO A 238 2.65 10.83 3.97
CA PRO A 238 3.65 10.44 2.99
C PRO A 238 3.25 10.79 1.55
N ILE A 239 4.23 11.13 0.72
CA ILE A 239 4.05 11.31 -0.73
C ILE A 239 4.95 10.31 -1.47
N SER A 240 4.43 9.65 -2.49
CA SER A 240 5.07 8.49 -3.13
C SER A 240 5.02 8.55 -4.64
N MET A 241 6.00 7.90 -5.27
CA MET A 241 6.11 7.63 -6.70
C MET A 241 6.14 6.12 -6.92
N HIS A 242 5.42 5.63 -7.94
CA HIS A 242 5.26 4.20 -8.25
C HIS A 242 5.51 3.95 -9.74
N ALA A 243 6.41 3.03 -10.06
CA ALA A 243 6.62 2.48 -11.40
C ALA A 243 6.28 0.98 -11.40
N ASP A 244 6.33 0.34 -12.57
CA ASP A 244 6.11 -1.11 -12.67
C ASP A 244 7.15 -1.87 -11.83
N ILE A 245 6.77 -2.97 -11.19
CA ILE A 245 7.65 -3.81 -10.35
C ILE A 245 8.99 -4.20 -11.01
N THR A 246 9.03 -4.25 -12.34
CA THR A 246 10.22 -4.60 -13.12
C THR A 246 11.17 -3.43 -13.36
N ALA A 247 10.75 -2.22 -13.02
CA ALA A 247 11.48 -0.99 -13.27
C ALA A 247 12.45 -0.67 -12.11
N THR A 248 13.46 0.15 -12.41
CA THR A 248 14.34 0.75 -11.40
C THR A 248 14.16 2.26 -11.38
N MET A 249 13.76 2.80 -10.22
CA MET A 249 13.62 4.21 -9.97
C MET A 249 14.87 4.77 -9.27
N THR A 250 15.33 5.93 -9.73
CA THR A 250 16.37 6.72 -9.07
C THR A 250 15.84 8.11 -8.74
N VAL A 251 16.19 8.62 -7.57
CA VAL A 251 15.73 9.92 -7.08
C VAL A 251 16.90 10.90 -7.09
N GLN A 252 16.74 12.03 -7.77
CA GLN A 252 17.69 13.15 -7.71
C GLN A 252 17.18 14.23 -6.75
N SER A 253 15.88 14.51 -6.78
CA SER A 253 15.22 15.44 -5.87
C SER A 253 13.76 15.04 -5.67
N PHE A 254 13.28 15.09 -4.43
CA PHE A 254 11.87 14.87 -4.09
C PHE A 254 11.51 15.78 -2.92
N THR A 255 10.63 16.74 -3.16
CA THR A 255 10.33 17.82 -2.20
C THR A 255 8.85 18.10 -2.13
N VAL A 256 8.42 18.63 -0.98
CA VAL A 256 7.07 19.13 -0.75
C VAL A 256 7.14 20.44 0.02
N ARG A 257 6.27 21.39 -0.32
CA ARG A 257 6.16 22.70 0.34
C ARG A 257 4.72 23.17 0.36
N PRO A 258 4.27 23.95 1.37
CA PRO A 258 3.02 24.69 1.24
C PRO A 258 3.07 25.57 -0.01
N HIS A 259 1.93 25.78 -0.66
CA HIS A 259 1.86 26.65 -1.84
C HIS A 259 2.36 28.06 -1.50
N GLY A 260 3.30 28.58 -2.28
CA GLY A 260 4.00 29.85 -1.99
C GLY A 260 4.97 29.83 -0.79
N GLY A 261 5.13 28.69 -0.10
CA GLY A 261 6.01 28.52 1.05
C GLY A 261 7.36 27.87 0.72
N THR A 262 8.14 27.59 1.78
CA THR A 262 9.45 26.92 1.71
C THR A 262 9.32 25.39 1.77
N PRO A 263 10.26 24.63 1.18
CA PRO A 263 10.34 23.18 1.34
C PRO A 263 10.31 22.72 2.80
N LEU A 264 9.54 21.68 3.08
CA LEU A 264 9.51 21.00 4.38
C LEU A 264 10.74 20.09 4.52
N ALA A 265 11.14 19.84 5.77
CA ALA A 265 12.07 18.75 6.08
C ALA A 265 11.35 17.41 5.87
N THR A 266 11.99 16.51 5.12
CA THR A 266 11.44 15.19 4.80
C THR A 266 12.48 14.10 5.01
N ARG A 267 12.01 12.89 5.29
CA ARG A 267 12.79 11.66 5.14
C ARG A 267 12.53 11.08 3.76
N LEU A 268 13.59 10.83 2.99
CA LEU A 268 13.51 10.11 1.72
C LEU A 268 13.52 8.61 1.98
N LEU A 269 12.55 7.90 1.40
CA LEU A 269 12.48 6.46 1.29
C LEU A 269 12.76 6.07 -0.16
N SER A 270 13.82 5.30 -0.37
CA SER A 270 14.25 4.79 -1.68
C SER A 270 14.97 3.47 -1.45
N HIS A 271 14.96 2.58 -2.44
CA HIS A 271 15.66 1.29 -2.31
C HIS A 271 17.15 1.43 -1.97
N ALA A 272 17.78 2.56 -2.33
CA ALA A 272 19.19 2.82 -2.01
C ALA A 272 19.45 3.12 -0.51
N THR A 273 18.42 3.57 0.22
CA THR A 273 18.54 4.06 1.60
C THR A 273 17.62 3.32 2.58
N ASP A 274 16.70 2.52 2.06
CA ASP A 274 15.64 1.85 2.81
C ASP A 274 15.32 0.51 2.12
N ALA A 275 15.57 -0.61 2.80
CA ALA A 275 15.45 -1.95 2.23
C ALA A 275 14.00 -2.37 1.98
N GLU A 276 13.05 -1.77 2.69
CA GLU A 276 11.62 -2.04 2.56
C GLU A 276 11.01 -1.29 1.36
N THR A 277 11.67 -0.24 0.85
CA THR A 277 11.23 0.46 -0.36
C THR A 277 11.62 -0.35 -1.60
N PRO A 278 10.68 -0.74 -2.48
CA PRO A 278 11.02 -1.52 -3.66
C PRO A 278 11.81 -0.68 -4.67
N THR A 279 12.57 -1.34 -5.56
CA THR A 279 13.34 -0.67 -6.62
C THR A 279 12.47 0.16 -7.56
N SER A 280 11.19 -0.17 -7.69
CA SER A 280 10.22 0.49 -8.57
C SER A 280 9.52 1.69 -7.92
N ALA A 281 9.82 2.03 -6.66
CA ALA A 281 9.13 3.12 -5.97
C ALA A 281 10.07 4.02 -5.16
N ALA A 282 9.56 5.17 -4.76
CA ALA A 282 10.19 6.06 -3.81
C ALA A 282 9.13 6.86 -3.06
N ALA A 283 9.45 7.37 -1.87
CA ALA A 283 8.58 8.26 -1.12
C ALA A 283 9.35 9.32 -0.34
N ILE A 284 8.66 10.38 0.03
CA ILE A 284 9.08 11.31 1.07
C ILE A 284 8.04 11.34 2.17
N VAL A 285 8.51 11.36 3.41
CA VAL A 285 7.68 11.53 4.60
C VAL A 285 8.03 12.88 5.23
N PRO A 286 7.12 13.87 5.25
CA PRO A 286 7.35 15.12 5.96
C PRO A 286 7.56 14.87 7.45
N LEU A 287 8.61 15.43 8.05
CA LEU A 287 8.95 15.19 9.46
C LEU A 287 8.06 15.96 10.44
N ALA A 288 7.19 16.83 9.91
CA ALA A 288 6.18 17.56 10.68
C ALA A 288 4.79 17.27 10.10
N VAL A 289 3.79 17.24 10.99
CA VAL A 289 2.38 17.17 10.60
C VAL A 289 2.04 18.29 9.63
N LEU A 290 1.33 17.96 8.55
CA LEU A 290 0.90 18.95 7.57
C LEU A 290 -0.19 19.85 8.16
N GLN A 291 -0.22 21.10 7.75
CA GLN A 291 -1.28 22.04 8.13
C GLN A 291 -2.59 21.62 7.46
N SER A 292 -3.71 21.72 8.17
CA SER A 292 -5.04 21.42 7.65
C SER A 292 -5.46 22.43 6.57
N GLY A 293 -6.33 22.03 5.64
CA GLY A 293 -6.89 22.92 4.62
C GLY A 293 -5.85 23.62 3.73
N THR A 294 -4.65 23.04 3.62
CA THR A 294 -3.48 23.67 2.99
C THR A 294 -3.13 22.94 1.70
N THR A 295 -2.91 23.70 0.63
CA THR A 295 -2.39 23.14 -0.63
C THR A 295 -0.88 23.00 -0.56
N TYR A 296 -0.38 21.82 -0.88
CA TYR A 296 1.03 21.49 -0.94
C TYR A 296 1.47 21.26 -2.38
N ASP A 297 2.56 21.92 -2.78
CA ASP A 297 3.24 21.69 -4.06
C ASP A 297 4.31 20.62 -3.89
N VAL A 298 4.26 19.60 -4.73
CA VAL A 298 5.24 18.52 -4.79
C VAL A 298 6.08 18.65 -6.05
N ALA A 299 7.38 18.41 -5.93
CA ALA A 299 8.29 18.31 -7.06
C ALA A 299 9.18 17.07 -6.94
N PHE A 300 9.21 16.28 -8.03
CA PHE A 300 10.06 15.10 -8.19
C PHE A 300 10.95 15.28 -9.42
N SER A 301 12.23 14.91 -9.30
CA SER A 301 13.17 14.74 -10.41
C SER A 301 13.99 13.47 -10.18
N GLY A 302 14.14 12.67 -11.23
CA GLY A 302 14.81 11.38 -11.16
C GLY A 302 14.86 10.69 -12.51
N ALA A 303 14.93 9.36 -12.49
CA ALA A 303 14.79 8.53 -13.69
C ALA A 303 14.11 7.19 -13.37
N VAL A 304 13.43 6.62 -14.35
CA VAL A 304 12.87 5.26 -14.34
C VAL A 304 13.49 4.49 -15.50
N ASP A 305 14.15 3.37 -15.23
CA ASP A 305 14.91 2.58 -16.22
C ASP A 305 15.94 3.43 -17.00
N GLY A 306 16.55 4.39 -16.31
CA GLY A 306 17.50 5.34 -16.89
C GLY A 306 16.87 6.44 -17.76
N VAL A 307 15.55 6.43 -17.96
CA VAL A 307 14.81 7.51 -18.66
C VAL A 307 14.54 8.65 -17.68
N PRO A 308 15.04 9.88 -17.92
CA PRO A 308 14.79 11.01 -17.04
C PRO A 308 13.30 11.32 -16.89
N LEU A 309 12.88 11.60 -15.66
CA LEU A 309 11.50 11.92 -15.31
C LEU A 309 11.48 13.11 -14.34
N SER A 310 10.69 14.13 -14.67
CA SER A 310 10.38 15.25 -13.78
C SER A 310 8.86 15.42 -13.67
N ARG A 311 8.37 15.64 -12.45
CA ARG A 311 6.94 15.88 -12.18
C ARG A 311 6.76 16.99 -11.17
N SER A 312 5.70 17.76 -11.35
CA SER A 312 5.22 18.71 -10.36
C SER A 312 3.70 18.65 -10.31
N TRP A 313 3.15 18.63 -9.11
CA TRP A 313 1.72 18.54 -8.87
C TRP A 313 1.40 19.12 -7.50
N SER A 314 0.12 19.22 -7.17
CA SER A 314 -0.32 19.64 -5.85
C SER A 314 -1.45 18.77 -5.29
N PHE A 315 -1.62 18.82 -3.98
CA PHE A 315 -2.76 18.24 -3.27
C PHE A 315 -3.17 19.15 -2.11
N THR A 316 -4.37 18.99 -1.58
CA THR A 316 -4.91 19.79 -0.47
C THR A 316 -5.28 18.89 0.70
N THR A 317 -4.77 19.23 1.88
CA THR A 317 -5.11 18.54 3.13
C THR A 317 -6.52 18.87 3.59
N ARG A 318 -7.14 17.94 4.33
CA ARG A 318 -8.42 18.16 5.02
C ARG A 318 -8.29 19.10 6.22
#